data_AF-O05319-F1
#
_entry.id   AF-O05319-F1
#
_cell.length_a   1.000
_cell.length_b   1.000
_cell.length_c   1.000
_cell.angle_alpha   90.00
_cell.angle_beta   90.00
_cell.angle_gamma   90.00
#
_symmetry.space_group_name_H-M   'P 1'
#
loop_
_entity.id
_entity.type
_entity.pdbx_description
1 polymer ?
#
loop_
_entity_poly.entity_id
_entity_poly.type
_entity_poly.pdbx_seq_one_letter_code
_entity_poly.pdbx_strand_id
1 'polypeptide(L)'
;MFDQCFSQIDYLRRKGTGAGSGSSVKVAHLLERLRQTVGRLKLLTDIQTGAGNSNRLTIALMNSLIYAAVEQYSTRHLRRSSIRMLARSITENKSHHGEHYITRNRKEYFKMFYSAAGGGGIIALMALLKMRIGTLDLSPFLASLSAGFNYGIGFMIIHMLHCTVATKQPAMTAASFAEQVDLNEGGKAVDNKLSKLLIDVCRSQSVAVFGNVSIAILLACAISFGYAHLYRLPILDAHTAAYQFKSIDIINHPTLWYAAIAGLWLFCSGIIAGFFDNRADYLNLRQRLPFNPLLRKIMRPGPRRVLAAYIHKHYGSLVGNFIFGMLLGMTGYFGHLLGLPLDIRHVAFSSANLGYAAVSGNVGFGTFVLGIFSVLAIGLVNLCVSFSLALFVALRSRGTKIGSIRNLIKSFWNQIKSNPCILFLPPAKGQGHPPSDKP
;
A
#
# COMPACT_ATOMS: atom_id res chain seq x y z
N MET A 1 17.85 -31.11 24.85
CA MET A 1 18.27 -29.73 25.22
C MET A 1 18.21 -28.75 24.04
N PHE A 2 18.92 -28.98 22.93
CA PHE A 2 18.91 -28.03 21.80
C PHE A 2 17.52 -27.77 21.19
N ASP A 3 16.66 -28.79 21.11
CA ASP A 3 15.30 -28.63 20.60
C ASP A 3 14.43 -27.74 21.52
N GLN A 4 14.67 -27.77 22.84
CA GLN A 4 14.05 -26.83 23.77
C GLN A 4 14.54 -25.40 23.53
N CYS A 5 15.83 -25.19 23.27
CA CYS A 5 16.36 -23.87 22.89
C CYS A 5 15.71 -23.35 21.60
N PHE A 6 15.57 -24.19 20.57
CA PHE A 6 14.85 -23.81 19.34
C PHE A 6 13.40 -23.46 19.61
N SER A 7 12.69 -24.23 20.44
CA SER A 7 11.30 -23.94 20.81
C SER A 7 11.15 -22.60 21.54
N GLN A 8 12.10 -22.25 22.43
CA GLN A 8 12.10 -20.97 23.14
C GLN A 8 12.43 -19.79 22.24
N ILE A 9 13.35 -19.97 21.29
CA ILE A 9 13.64 -18.95 20.27
C ILE A 9 12.40 -18.70 19.42
N ASP A 10 11.71 -19.75 18.99
CA ASP A 10 10.49 -19.63 18.18
C ASP A 10 9.33 -19.03 19.00
N TYR A 11 9.24 -19.33 20.29
CA TYR A 11 8.31 -18.66 21.21
C TYR A 11 8.61 -17.16 21.37
N LEU A 12 9.86 -16.79 21.67
CA LEU A 12 10.29 -15.39 21.80
C LEU A 12 10.14 -14.62 20.48
N ARG A 13 10.40 -15.29 19.36
CA ARG A 13 10.16 -14.74 18.02
C ARG A 13 8.67 -14.47 17.82
N ARG A 14 7.79 -15.44 18.09
CA ARG A 14 6.32 -15.27 18.02
C ARG A 14 5.81 -14.20 18.97
N LYS A 15 6.41 -14.03 20.14
CA LYS A 15 6.03 -12.98 21.10
C LYS A 15 6.51 -11.59 20.65
N GLY A 16 7.71 -11.49 20.10
CA GLY A 16 8.28 -10.25 19.57
C GLY A 16 7.79 -9.86 18.18
N THR A 17 7.10 -10.75 17.47
CA THR A 17 6.40 -10.49 16.21
C THR A 17 4.88 -10.65 16.35
N GLY A 18 4.39 -10.94 17.55
CA GLY A 18 2.98 -11.16 17.83
C GLY A 18 2.20 -9.84 17.80
N ALA A 19 0.91 -9.93 17.47
CA ALA A 19 0.02 -8.77 17.38
C ALA A 19 0.13 -7.86 18.62
N GLY A 20 0.48 -6.59 18.40
CA GLY A 20 0.62 -5.57 19.45
C GLY A 20 2.00 -5.47 20.12
N SER A 21 2.96 -6.34 19.79
CA SER A 21 4.34 -6.24 20.26
C SER A 21 5.25 -5.85 19.10
N GLY A 22 5.51 -4.54 18.95
CA GLY A 22 6.37 -4.07 17.87
C GLY A 22 7.79 -4.61 17.99
N SER A 23 8.36 -5.05 16.87
CA SER A 23 9.67 -5.69 16.84
C SER A 23 10.77 -4.69 16.49
N SER A 24 11.89 -4.74 17.22
CA SER A 24 13.10 -4.03 16.83
C SER A 24 13.93 -4.87 15.86
N VAL A 25 14.42 -4.24 14.80
CA VAL A 25 15.41 -4.83 13.88
C VAL A 25 16.60 -5.41 14.65
N LYS A 26 17.02 -4.76 15.75
CA LYS A 26 18.11 -5.26 16.61
C LYS A 26 17.73 -6.56 17.31
N VAL A 27 16.53 -6.65 17.89
CA VAL A 27 16.07 -7.84 18.62
C VAL A 27 15.89 -9.01 17.66
N ALA A 28 15.30 -8.77 16.50
CA ALA A 28 15.10 -9.82 15.51
C ALA A 28 16.43 -10.28 14.88
N HIS A 29 17.41 -9.39 14.70
CA HIS A 29 18.79 -9.76 14.37
C HIS A 29 19.45 -10.63 15.46
N LEU A 30 19.28 -10.26 16.74
CA LEU A 30 19.81 -11.03 17.87
C LEU A 30 19.18 -12.41 17.97
N LEU A 31 17.86 -12.54 17.76
CA LEU A 31 17.16 -13.83 17.74
C LEU A 31 17.62 -14.72 16.59
N GLU A 32 17.85 -14.14 15.41
CA GLU A 32 18.41 -14.88 14.27
C GLU A 32 19.84 -15.35 14.56
N ARG A 33 20.69 -14.46 15.11
CA ARG A 33 22.04 -14.85 15.56
C ARG A 33 21.99 -15.95 16.61
N LEU A 34 21.09 -15.86 17.58
CA LEU A 34 20.97 -16.85 18.65
C LEU A 34 20.56 -18.22 18.09
N ARG A 35 19.63 -18.26 17.12
CA ARG A 35 19.27 -19.47 16.38
C ARG A 35 20.46 -20.08 15.63
N GLN A 36 21.24 -19.24 14.94
CA GLN A 36 22.44 -19.68 14.23
C GLN A 36 23.50 -20.23 15.19
N THR A 37 23.72 -19.57 16.33
CA THR A 37 24.66 -20.03 17.37
C THR A 37 24.23 -21.38 17.95
N VAL A 38 22.95 -21.56 18.28
CA VAL A 38 22.43 -22.85 18.78
C VAL A 38 22.59 -23.96 17.73
N GLY A 39 22.35 -23.66 16.45
CA GLY A 39 22.60 -24.60 15.36
C GLY A 39 24.06 -25.02 15.22
N ARG A 40 25.01 -24.07 15.36
CA ARG A 40 26.45 -24.36 15.36
C ARG A 40 26.85 -25.20 16.57
N LEU A 41 26.34 -24.88 17.76
CA LEU A 41 26.61 -25.65 18.97
C LEU A 41 26.14 -27.10 18.84
N LYS A 42 24.91 -27.32 18.33
CA LYS A 42 24.41 -28.67 18.04
C LYS A 42 25.33 -29.44 17.10
N LEU A 43 25.75 -28.80 16.00
CA LEU A 43 26.63 -29.43 15.02
C LEU A 43 28.01 -29.78 15.58
N LEU A 44 28.59 -28.94 16.44
CA LEU A 44 29.85 -29.22 17.15
C LEU A 44 29.70 -30.36 18.17
N THR A 45 28.60 -30.38 18.93
CA THR A 45 28.31 -31.47 19.87
C THR A 45 28.11 -32.80 19.14
N ASP A 46 27.42 -32.80 18.00
CA ASP A 46 27.21 -34.01 17.18
C ASP A 46 28.54 -34.56 16.62
N ILE A 47 29.50 -33.68 16.27
CA ILE A 47 30.87 -34.07 15.88
C ILE A 47 31.62 -34.69 17.07
N GLN A 48 31.57 -34.05 18.24
CA GLN A 48 32.30 -34.47 19.43
C GLN A 48 31.78 -35.78 20.03
N THR A 49 30.48 -36.05 19.92
CA THR A 49 29.82 -37.25 20.46
C THR A 49 29.91 -38.48 19.54
N GLY A 50 30.59 -38.37 18.39
CA GLY A 50 30.96 -39.53 17.59
C GLY A 50 29.78 -40.28 16.96
N ALA A 51 28.70 -39.59 16.58
CA ALA A 51 27.56 -40.21 15.92
C ALA A 51 27.90 -40.59 14.45
N GLY A 52 28.69 -41.65 14.26
CA GLY A 52 28.78 -42.50 13.04
C GLY A 52 29.15 -41.86 11.70
N ASN A 53 29.32 -40.54 11.57
CA ASN A 53 29.52 -39.87 10.29
C ASN A 53 30.31 -38.54 10.40
N SER A 54 31.41 -38.56 11.15
CA SER A 54 32.22 -37.38 11.49
C SER A 54 32.69 -36.58 10.26
N ASN A 55 33.04 -37.24 9.14
CA ASN A 55 33.42 -36.56 7.90
C ASN A 55 32.28 -35.70 7.32
N ARG A 56 31.05 -36.22 7.28
CA ARG A 56 29.89 -35.48 6.74
C ARG A 56 29.55 -34.27 7.62
N LEU A 57 29.63 -34.42 8.94
CA LEU A 57 29.41 -33.33 9.89
C LEU A 57 30.52 -32.27 9.83
N THR A 58 31.77 -32.69 9.64
CA THR A 58 32.92 -31.77 9.47
C THR A 58 32.82 -30.98 8.16
N ILE A 59 32.40 -31.62 7.06
CA ILE A 59 32.13 -30.94 5.79
C ILE A 59 30.96 -29.95 5.94
N ALA A 60 29.91 -30.31 6.69
CA ALA A 60 28.80 -29.39 6.98
C ALA A 60 29.25 -28.20 7.82
N LEU A 61 30.13 -28.41 8.81
CA LEU A 61 30.73 -27.33 9.60
C LEU A 61 31.56 -26.40 8.72
N MET A 62 32.46 -26.96 7.90
CA MET A 62 33.35 -26.23 7.01
C MET A 62 32.55 -25.41 5.99
N ASN A 63 31.51 -25.99 5.39
CA ASN A 63 30.57 -25.26 4.54
C ASN A 63 29.88 -24.12 5.32
N SER A 64 29.42 -24.36 6.55
CA SER A 64 28.76 -23.32 7.36
C SER A 64 29.70 -22.15 7.70
N LEU A 65 30.99 -22.43 7.93
CA LEU A 65 32.02 -21.42 8.20
C LEU A 65 32.42 -20.66 6.94
N ILE A 66 32.56 -21.34 5.79
CA ILE A 66 32.82 -20.72 4.49
C ILE A 66 31.65 -19.80 4.12
N TYR A 67 30.41 -20.27 4.22
CA TYR A 67 29.24 -19.43 3.97
C TYR A 67 29.18 -18.24 4.92
N ALA A 68 29.48 -18.42 6.21
CA ALA A 68 29.49 -17.33 7.18
C ALA A 68 30.60 -16.30 6.92
N ALA A 69 31.80 -16.75 6.53
CA ALA A 69 32.91 -15.88 6.16
C ALA A 69 32.57 -15.07 4.91
N VAL A 70 32.04 -15.73 3.87
CA VAL A 70 31.57 -15.06 2.64
C VAL A 70 30.42 -14.09 2.92
N GLU A 71 29.49 -14.44 3.82
CA GLU A 71 28.40 -13.56 4.22
C GLU A 71 28.87 -12.35 5.05
N GLN A 72 29.94 -12.48 5.84
CA GLN A 72 30.53 -11.36 6.59
C GLN A 72 31.07 -10.26 5.67
N TYR A 73 31.56 -10.64 4.48
CA TYR A 73 31.98 -9.69 3.43
C TYR A 73 30.84 -9.28 2.48
N SER A 74 29.62 -9.82 2.65
CA SER A 74 28.49 -9.55 1.77
C SER A 74 27.40 -8.69 2.43
N THR A 75 27.35 -7.40 2.07
CA THR A 75 26.24 -6.49 2.42
C THR A 75 24.88 -6.96 1.90
N ARG A 76 24.89 -7.90 0.93
CA ARG A 76 23.70 -8.48 0.30
C ARG A 76 22.87 -9.30 1.29
N HIS A 77 23.49 -10.02 2.23
CA HIS A 77 22.76 -10.82 3.22
C HIS A 77 22.09 -9.92 4.26
N LEU A 78 22.80 -8.92 4.80
CA LEU A 78 22.23 -7.94 5.72
C LEU A 78 21.05 -7.20 5.07
N ARG A 79 21.19 -6.76 3.81
CA ARG A 79 20.11 -6.15 3.06
C ARG A 79 18.91 -7.11 2.89
N ARG A 80 19.15 -8.38 2.57
CA ARG A 80 18.09 -9.39 2.42
C ARG A 80 17.38 -9.69 3.73
N SER A 81 18.12 -9.75 4.85
CA SER A 81 17.57 -9.98 6.18
C SER A 81 16.77 -8.76 6.66
N SER A 82 17.29 -7.54 6.52
CA SER A 82 16.56 -6.30 6.84
C SER A 82 15.31 -6.11 5.99
N ILE A 83 15.38 -6.39 4.68
CA ILE A 83 14.21 -6.37 3.80
C ILE A 83 13.20 -7.44 4.22
N ARG A 84 13.66 -8.65 4.58
CA ARG A 84 12.79 -9.73 5.05
C ARG A 84 12.07 -9.34 6.34
N MET A 85 12.75 -8.69 7.28
CA MET A 85 12.14 -8.25 8.54
C MET A 85 11.20 -7.07 8.39
N LEU A 86 11.56 -6.06 7.58
CA LEU A 86 10.65 -4.97 7.22
C LEU A 86 9.41 -5.52 6.53
N ALA A 87 9.59 -6.38 5.53
CA ALA A 87 8.49 -6.97 4.80
C ALA A 87 7.62 -7.90 5.67
N ARG A 88 8.20 -8.58 6.66
CA ARG A 88 7.44 -9.40 7.62
C ARG A 88 6.66 -8.55 8.61
N SER A 89 7.27 -7.51 9.16
CA SER A 89 6.60 -6.51 10.00
C SER A 89 5.45 -5.80 9.26
N ILE A 90 5.64 -5.50 7.97
CA ILE A 90 4.59 -4.97 7.08
C ILE A 90 3.44 -5.98 6.90
N THR A 91 3.74 -7.27 6.84
CA THR A 91 2.73 -8.31 6.57
C THR A 91 1.96 -8.69 7.83
N GLU A 92 2.63 -8.81 8.98
CA GLU A 92 2.06 -9.26 10.25
C GLU A 92 1.27 -8.13 10.97
N ASN A 93 1.72 -6.87 10.93
CA ASN A 93 0.97 -5.76 11.56
C ASN A 93 -0.19 -5.22 10.70
N LYS A 94 -0.18 -5.42 9.38
CA LYS A 94 -1.25 -4.94 8.48
C LYS A 94 -2.43 -5.93 8.36
N SER A 95 -2.25 -7.20 8.72
CA SER A 95 -3.29 -8.23 8.55
C SER A 95 -4.58 -7.89 9.32
N HIS A 96 -4.47 -7.31 10.51
CA HIS A 96 -5.62 -6.92 11.33
C HIS A 96 -6.44 -5.72 10.82
N HIS A 97 -5.93 -4.93 9.87
CA HIS A 97 -6.63 -3.74 9.35
C HIS A 97 -7.08 -3.88 7.88
N GLY A 98 -6.58 -4.89 7.15
CA GLY A 98 -6.89 -5.11 5.75
C GLY A 98 -8.26 -5.72 5.48
N GLU A 99 -8.78 -6.55 6.37
CA GLU A 99 -10.04 -7.30 6.15
C GLU A 99 -11.27 -6.40 6.00
N HIS A 100 -11.29 -5.24 6.67
CA HIS A 100 -12.37 -4.26 6.57
C HIS A 100 -12.51 -3.61 5.19
N TYR A 101 -11.54 -3.82 4.28
CA TYR A 101 -11.56 -3.28 2.93
C TYR A 101 -12.11 -4.24 1.88
N ILE A 102 -12.46 -5.47 2.26
CA ILE A 102 -13.07 -6.45 1.36
C ILE A 102 -14.60 -6.38 1.50
N THR A 103 -15.28 -5.95 0.43
CA THR A 103 -16.74 -5.94 0.39
C THR A 103 -17.26 -7.35 0.16
N ARG A 104 -17.99 -7.93 1.11
CA ARG A 104 -18.62 -9.25 0.99
C ARG A 104 -20.11 -9.13 0.68
N ASN A 105 -20.75 -8.04 1.15
CA ASN A 105 -22.20 -7.85 1.06
C ASN A 105 -22.59 -6.53 0.36
N ARG A 106 -23.81 -6.43 -0.18
CA ARG A 106 -24.36 -5.20 -0.79
C ARG A 106 -24.27 -3.96 0.12
N LYS A 107 -24.50 -4.10 1.43
CA LYS A 107 -24.36 -2.96 2.37
C LYS A 107 -22.93 -2.45 2.45
N GLU A 108 -21.95 -3.35 2.48
CA GLU A 108 -20.53 -3.00 2.51
C GLU A 108 -20.09 -2.37 1.20
N TYR A 109 -20.64 -2.85 0.07
CA TYR A 109 -20.43 -2.28 -1.26
C TYR A 109 -20.82 -0.79 -1.32
N PHE A 110 -22.04 -0.45 -0.90
CA PHE A 110 -22.48 0.95 -0.87
C PHE A 110 -21.71 1.79 0.15
N LYS A 111 -21.40 1.23 1.33
CA LYS A 111 -20.55 1.92 2.32
C LYS A 111 -19.17 2.24 1.73
N MET A 112 -18.58 1.32 0.98
CA MET A 112 -17.31 1.54 0.29
C MET A 112 -17.44 2.61 -0.78
N PHE A 113 -18.51 2.57 -1.59
CA PHE A 113 -18.79 3.60 -2.59
C PHE A 113 -18.91 5.00 -1.96
N TYR A 114 -19.69 5.17 -0.89
CA TYR A 114 -19.84 6.47 -0.22
C TYR A 114 -18.54 6.96 0.44
N SER A 115 -17.78 6.05 1.04
CA SER A 115 -16.45 6.37 1.60
C SER A 115 -15.48 6.81 0.50
N ALA A 116 -15.49 6.13 -0.66
CA ALA A 116 -14.68 6.46 -1.83
C ALA A 116 -15.12 7.78 -2.48
N ALA A 117 -16.43 7.99 -2.62
CA ALA A 117 -17.03 9.24 -3.07
C ALA A 117 -16.54 10.45 -2.27
N GLY A 118 -16.55 10.36 -0.92
CA GLY A 118 -16.00 11.41 -0.07
C GLY A 118 -14.51 11.68 -0.32
N GLY A 119 -13.73 10.63 -0.56
CA GLY A 119 -12.33 10.75 -0.97
C GLY A 119 -12.17 11.45 -2.33
N GLY A 120 -12.98 11.09 -3.32
CA GLY A 120 -13.01 11.74 -4.64
C GLY A 120 -13.31 13.23 -4.57
N GLY A 121 -14.26 13.64 -3.72
CA GLY A 121 -14.58 15.04 -3.49
C GLY A 121 -13.40 15.85 -2.93
N ILE A 122 -12.74 15.34 -1.89
CA ILE A 122 -11.56 16.00 -1.32
C ILE A 122 -10.41 16.08 -2.34
N ILE A 123 -10.21 15.02 -3.13
CA ILE A 123 -9.17 15.00 -4.18
C ILE A 123 -9.44 16.05 -5.26
N ALA A 124 -10.71 16.29 -5.64
CA ALA A 124 -11.05 17.34 -6.60
C ALA A 124 -10.72 18.75 -6.08
N LEU A 125 -10.87 18.98 -4.77
CA LEU A 125 -10.45 20.23 -4.13
C LEU A 125 -8.92 20.34 -4.06
N MET A 126 -8.23 19.25 -3.72
CA MET A 126 -6.76 19.20 -3.72
C MET A 126 -6.19 19.48 -5.12
N ALA A 127 -6.81 18.94 -6.17
CA ALA A 127 -6.43 19.19 -7.56
C ALA A 127 -6.56 20.68 -7.92
N LEU A 128 -7.67 21.31 -7.53
CA LEU A 128 -7.88 22.75 -7.73
C LEU A 128 -6.84 23.58 -6.99
N LEU A 129 -6.59 23.28 -5.71
CA LEU A 129 -5.56 23.98 -4.93
C LEU A 129 -4.17 23.83 -5.58
N LYS A 130 -3.83 22.65 -6.11
CA LYS A 130 -2.57 22.42 -6.82
C LYS A 130 -2.47 23.27 -8.10
N MET A 131 -3.57 23.39 -8.86
CA MET A 131 -3.62 24.26 -10.04
C MET A 131 -3.42 25.72 -9.65
N ARG A 132 -4.05 26.19 -8.56
CA ARG A 132 -3.86 27.55 -8.03
C ARG A 132 -2.45 27.80 -7.51
N ILE A 133 -1.82 26.82 -6.89
CA ILE A 133 -0.39 26.90 -6.51
C ILE A 133 0.48 27.06 -7.77
N GLY A 134 0.15 26.37 -8.86
CA GLY A 134 0.87 26.47 -10.13
C GLY A 134 0.73 27.82 -10.83
N THR A 135 -0.26 28.63 -10.48
CA THR A 135 -0.41 30.01 -11.00
C THR A 135 0.31 31.05 -10.14
N LEU A 136 0.89 30.66 -9.00
CA LEU A 136 1.70 31.56 -8.18
C LEU A 136 3.12 31.56 -8.74
N ASP A 137 3.77 32.74 -8.79
CA ASP A 137 5.17 32.91 -9.19
C ASP A 137 6.15 32.41 -8.10
N LEU A 138 5.97 31.16 -7.68
CA LEU A 138 6.83 30.48 -6.72
C LEU A 138 8.00 29.81 -7.43
N SER A 139 9.12 29.65 -6.71
CA SER A 139 10.22 28.82 -7.21
C SER A 139 9.76 27.37 -7.44
N PRO A 140 10.35 26.62 -8.39
CA PRO A 140 9.95 25.24 -8.68
C PRO A 140 9.96 24.32 -7.45
N PHE A 141 10.90 24.56 -6.52
CA PHE A 141 10.96 23.86 -5.25
C PHE A 141 9.77 24.20 -4.35
N LEU A 142 9.47 25.48 -4.11
CA LEU A 142 8.38 25.90 -3.24
C LEU A 142 7.02 25.52 -3.80
N ALA A 143 6.82 25.59 -5.11
CA ALA A 143 5.59 25.13 -5.77
C ALA A 143 5.38 23.63 -5.54
N SER A 144 6.43 22.82 -5.76
CA SER A 144 6.37 21.36 -5.59
C SER A 144 6.24 20.94 -4.12
N LEU A 145 6.89 21.67 -3.21
CA LEU A 145 6.77 21.47 -1.77
C LEU A 145 5.36 21.80 -1.29
N SER A 146 4.78 22.91 -1.76
CA SER A 146 3.41 23.32 -1.44
C SER A 146 2.38 22.33 -1.99
N ALA A 147 2.59 21.85 -3.23
CA ALA A 147 1.79 20.76 -3.80
C ALA A 147 1.92 19.48 -2.97
N GLY A 148 3.14 19.15 -2.51
CA GLY A 148 3.40 18.03 -1.61
C GLY A 148 2.64 18.15 -0.29
N PHE A 149 2.66 19.32 0.36
CA PHE A 149 1.90 19.57 1.60
C PHE A 149 0.39 19.51 1.38
N ASN A 150 -0.11 20.16 0.33
CA ASN A 150 -1.52 20.08 -0.08
C ASN A 150 -1.95 18.60 -0.22
N TYR A 151 -1.14 17.80 -0.92
CA TYR A 151 -1.43 16.40 -1.12
C TYR A 151 -1.31 15.58 0.16
N GLY A 152 -0.23 15.74 0.91
CA GLY A 152 0.03 14.99 2.14
C GLY A 152 -1.02 15.24 3.22
N ILE A 153 -1.36 16.52 3.45
CA ILE A 153 -2.41 16.92 4.39
C ILE A 153 -3.77 16.45 3.89
N GLY A 154 -4.08 16.61 2.61
CA GLY A 154 -5.35 16.14 2.04
C GLY A 154 -5.55 14.64 2.21
N PHE A 155 -4.51 13.81 1.97
CA PHE A 155 -4.60 12.37 2.22
C PHE A 155 -4.73 12.01 3.70
N MET A 156 -4.12 12.79 4.61
CA MET A 156 -4.37 12.64 6.04
C MET A 156 -5.82 12.94 6.38
N ILE A 157 -6.40 14.02 5.85
CA ILE A 157 -7.80 14.40 6.07
C ILE A 157 -8.75 13.32 5.56
N ILE A 158 -8.53 12.81 4.34
CA ILE A 158 -9.31 11.70 3.78
C ILE A 158 -9.30 10.50 4.73
N HIS A 159 -8.12 10.15 5.26
CA HIS A 159 -7.99 9.07 6.25
C HIS A 159 -8.72 9.35 7.56
N MET A 160 -8.59 10.57 8.11
CA MET A 160 -9.26 10.98 9.36
C MET A 160 -10.79 10.98 9.24
N LEU A 161 -11.31 11.32 8.06
CA LEU A 161 -12.75 11.29 7.76
C LEU A 161 -13.27 9.88 7.42
N HIS A 162 -12.41 8.85 7.50
CA HIS A 162 -12.75 7.47 7.13
C HIS A 162 -13.21 7.34 5.68
N CYS A 163 -12.76 8.26 4.83
CA CYS A 163 -12.93 8.21 3.39
C CYS A 163 -11.86 7.29 2.77
N THR A 164 -12.18 6.73 1.61
CA THR A 164 -11.35 5.74 0.94
C THR A 164 -10.65 6.35 -0.25
N VAL A 165 -9.36 6.06 -0.41
CA VAL A 165 -8.63 6.33 -1.65
C VAL A 165 -8.46 5.01 -2.38
N ALA A 166 -9.07 4.91 -3.56
CA ALA A 166 -8.87 3.78 -4.44
C ALA A 166 -7.38 3.57 -4.70
N THR A 167 -6.93 2.33 -4.93
CA THR A 167 -5.53 1.92 -5.17
C THR A 167 -4.62 1.77 -3.95
N LYS A 168 -4.94 2.28 -2.75
CA LYS A 168 -4.11 2.03 -1.55
C LYS A 168 -4.32 0.65 -0.92
N GLN A 169 -5.54 0.14 -1.03
CA GLN A 169 -5.99 -1.15 -0.50
C GLN A 169 -5.32 -2.41 -1.11
N PRO A 170 -5.04 -2.50 -2.44
CA PRO A 170 -4.37 -3.62 -3.09
C PRO A 170 -3.03 -3.97 -2.43
N ALA A 171 -2.22 -2.95 -2.14
CA ALA A 171 -0.94 -3.14 -1.46
C ALA A 171 -1.13 -3.77 -0.06
N MET A 172 -2.23 -3.45 0.63
CA MET A 172 -2.56 -4.05 1.92
C MET A 172 -3.14 -5.47 1.78
N THR A 173 -3.94 -5.74 0.75
CA THR A 173 -4.52 -7.07 0.51
C THR A 173 -3.48 -8.09 0.04
N ALA A 174 -2.39 -7.64 -0.60
CA ALA A 174 -1.29 -8.50 -1.03
C ALA A 174 -0.61 -9.24 0.14
N ALA A 175 -0.53 -8.61 1.31
CA ALA A 175 0.01 -9.21 2.52
C ALA A 175 -0.83 -10.40 3.00
N SER A 176 -2.15 -10.22 3.06
CA SER A 176 -3.11 -11.28 3.40
C SER A 176 -3.13 -12.39 2.35
N PHE A 177 -3.01 -12.04 1.06
CA PHE A 177 -2.87 -13.03 -0.01
C PHE A 177 -1.62 -13.90 0.20
N ALA A 178 -0.46 -13.29 0.49
CA ALA A 178 0.78 -14.03 0.74
C ALA A 178 0.71 -14.92 2.00
N GLU A 179 -0.05 -14.51 3.02
CA GLU A 179 -0.33 -15.33 4.19
C GLU A 179 -1.16 -16.58 3.87
N GLN A 180 -2.20 -16.43 3.04
CA GLN A 180 -2.99 -17.59 2.61
C GLN A 180 -2.20 -18.56 1.74
N VAL A 181 -1.17 -18.08 1.02
CA VAL A 181 -0.24 -18.95 0.28
C VAL A 181 0.68 -19.72 1.25
N ASP A 182 1.07 -19.12 2.37
CA ASP A 182 1.94 -19.72 3.40
C ASP A 182 1.24 -20.83 4.19
N LEU A 183 -0.04 -20.63 4.50
CA LEU A 183 -0.84 -21.57 5.29
C LEU A 183 -1.30 -22.81 4.54
N ASN A 184 -1.29 -22.79 3.20
CA ASN A 184 -1.82 -23.88 2.40
C ASN A 184 -0.72 -24.59 1.60
N GLU A 185 -0.47 -25.86 1.92
CA GLU A 185 0.32 -26.76 1.07
C GLU A 185 -0.43 -26.98 -0.25
N GLY A 186 0.26 -26.81 -1.39
CA GLY A 186 -0.33 -26.53 -2.70
C GLY A 186 -1.44 -27.47 -3.22
N GLY A 187 -2.24 -26.99 -4.17
CA GLY A 187 -3.28 -27.77 -4.85
C GLY A 187 -4.39 -26.91 -5.46
N LYS A 188 -5.32 -27.53 -6.20
CA LYS A 188 -6.46 -26.83 -6.85
C LYS A 188 -7.37 -26.07 -5.87
N ALA A 189 -7.51 -26.56 -4.63
CA ALA A 189 -8.31 -25.90 -3.59
C ALA A 189 -7.70 -24.56 -3.15
N VAL A 190 -6.37 -24.49 -3.09
CA VAL A 190 -5.61 -23.27 -2.78
C VAL A 190 -5.76 -22.26 -3.91
N ASP A 191 -5.57 -22.70 -5.15
CA ASP A 191 -5.76 -21.84 -6.33
C ASP A 191 -7.17 -21.24 -6.36
N ASN A 192 -8.19 -22.04 -6.05
CA ASN A 192 -9.58 -21.56 -5.98
C ASN A 192 -9.82 -20.54 -4.86
N LYS A 193 -9.25 -20.75 -3.66
CA LYS A 193 -9.38 -19.80 -2.52
C LYS A 193 -8.67 -18.48 -2.82
N LEU A 194 -7.47 -18.55 -3.39
CA LEU A 194 -6.71 -17.39 -3.85
C LEU A 194 -7.42 -16.64 -4.99
N SER A 195 -8.00 -17.34 -5.96
CA SER A 195 -8.81 -16.72 -7.01
C SER A 195 -10.02 -15.97 -6.44
N LYS A 196 -10.71 -16.53 -5.44
CA LYS A 196 -11.81 -15.82 -4.76
C LYS A 196 -11.34 -14.55 -4.06
N LEU A 197 -10.19 -14.60 -3.37
CA LEU A 197 -9.63 -13.42 -2.73
C LEU A 197 -9.23 -12.35 -3.75
N LEU A 198 -8.68 -12.74 -4.91
CA LEU A 198 -8.41 -11.79 -6.00
C LEU A 198 -9.69 -11.15 -6.55
N ILE A 199 -10.76 -11.93 -6.75
CA ILE A 199 -12.06 -11.41 -7.20
C ILE A 199 -12.60 -10.40 -6.19
N ASP A 200 -12.54 -10.72 -4.89
CA ASP A 200 -12.97 -9.85 -3.81
C ASP A 200 -12.18 -8.53 -3.76
N VAL A 201 -10.86 -8.60 -4.00
CA VAL A 201 -9.99 -7.42 -4.13
C VAL A 201 -10.37 -6.61 -5.38
N CYS A 202 -10.50 -7.25 -6.54
CA CYS A 202 -10.91 -6.58 -7.79
C CYS A 202 -12.24 -5.87 -7.61
N ARG A 203 -13.26 -6.53 -7.04
CA ARG A 203 -14.57 -5.94 -6.77
C ARG A 203 -14.45 -4.71 -5.89
N SER A 204 -13.76 -4.83 -4.77
CA SER A 204 -13.60 -3.73 -3.83
C SER A 204 -12.85 -2.56 -4.49
N GLN A 205 -11.79 -2.84 -5.28
CA GLN A 205 -11.10 -1.80 -6.05
C GLN A 205 -11.96 -1.13 -7.10
N SER A 206 -12.74 -1.89 -7.88
CA SER A 206 -13.62 -1.33 -8.90
C SER A 206 -14.61 -0.34 -8.30
N VAL A 207 -15.21 -0.67 -7.15
CA VAL A 207 -16.15 0.22 -6.44
C VAL A 207 -15.46 1.49 -5.94
N ALA A 208 -14.30 1.34 -5.31
CA ALA A 208 -13.57 2.50 -4.81
C ALA A 208 -13.08 3.39 -5.96
N VAL A 209 -12.55 2.82 -7.03
CA VAL A 209 -12.14 3.58 -8.22
C VAL A 209 -13.36 4.29 -8.80
N PHE A 210 -14.49 3.60 -8.96
CA PHE A 210 -15.71 4.21 -9.49
C PHE A 210 -16.21 5.36 -8.61
N GLY A 211 -16.27 5.17 -7.28
CA GLY A 211 -16.66 6.23 -6.34
C GLY A 211 -15.72 7.44 -6.37
N ASN A 212 -14.40 7.20 -6.37
CA ASN A 212 -13.42 8.28 -6.47
C ASN A 212 -13.53 9.04 -7.81
N VAL A 213 -13.55 8.32 -8.92
CA VAL A 213 -13.55 8.89 -10.30
C VAL A 213 -14.83 9.67 -10.55
N SER A 214 -15.99 9.06 -10.28
CA SER A 214 -17.30 9.69 -10.56
C SER A 214 -17.46 10.99 -9.79
N ILE A 215 -17.24 11.00 -8.47
CA ILE A 215 -17.40 12.21 -7.67
C ILE A 215 -16.29 13.24 -7.96
N ALA A 216 -15.05 12.81 -8.21
CA ALA A 216 -13.99 13.74 -8.58
C ALA A 216 -14.32 14.50 -9.88
N ILE A 217 -14.80 13.79 -10.92
CA ILE A 217 -15.23 14.40 -12.18
C ILE A 217 -16.44 15.30 -11.95
N LEU A 218 -17.50 14.80 -11.31
CA LEU A 218 -18.74 15.55 -11.10
C LEU A 218 -18.49 16.84 -10.32
N LEU A 219 -17.72 16.77 -9.24
CA LEU A 219 -17.42 17.94 -8.42
C LEU A 219 -16.52 18.93 -9.16
N ALA A 220 -15.50 18.46 -9.88
CA ALA A 220 -14.65 19.32 -10.70
C ALA A 220 -15.45 20.04 -11.81
N CYS A 221 -16.35 19.32 -12.49
CA CYS A 221 -17.25 19.91 -13.47
C CYS A 221 -18.18 20.94 -12.84
N ALA A 222 -18.79 20.62 -11.69
CA ALA A 222 -19.70 21.54 -10.98
C ALA A 222 -18.99 22.83 -10.53
N ILE A 223 -17.78 22.71 -9.97
CA ILE A 223 -16.97 23.86 -9.58
C ILE A 223 -16.57 24.69 -10.80
N SER A 224 -16.10 24.04 -11.87
CA SER A 224 -15.69 24.71 -13.11
C SER A 224 -16.86 25.46 -13.75
N PHE A 225 -18.03 24.83 -13.82
CA PHE A 225 -19.24 25.44 -14.36
C PHE A 225 -19.73 26.61 -13.49
N GLY A 226 -19.77 26.43 -12.17
CA GLY A 226 -20.15 27.49 -11.23
C GLY A 226 -19.22 28.70 -11.31
N TYR A 227 -17.92 28.47 -11.44
CA TYR A 227 -16.93 29.53 -11.63
C TYR A 227 -17.14 30.26 -12.96
N ALA A 228 -17.29 29.53 -14.06
CA ALA A 228 -17.54 30.11 -15.38
C ALA A 228 -18.84 30.93 -15.43
N HIS A 229 -19.89 30.45 -14.75
CA HIS A 229 -21.16 31.18 -14.67
C HIS A 229 -21.04 32.48 -13.87
N LEU A 230 -20.32 32.46 -12.74
CA LEU A 230 -20.19 33.62 -11.84
C LEU A 230 -19.21 34.68 -12.36
N TYR A 231 -18.07 34.25 -12.89
CA TYR A 231 -16.97 35.15 -13.30
C TYR A 231 -16.87 35.35 -14.81
N ARG A 232 -17.71 34.67 -15.61
CA ARG A 232 -17.69 34.70 -17.10
C ARG A 232 -16.34 34.34 -17.72
N LEU A 233 -15.50 33.65 -16.96
CA LEU A 233 -14.15 33.24 -17.35
C LEU A 233 -13.97 31.76 -17.01
N PRO A 234 -13.30 30.97 -17.87
CA PRO A 234 -13.02 29.58 -17.56
C PRO A 234 -12.06 29.50 -16.37
N ILE A 235 -12.23 28.48 -15.51
CA ILE A 235 -11.36 28.31 -14.34
C ILE A 235 -9.93 27.93 -14.73
N LEU A 236 -9.77 27.31 -15.91
CA LEU A 236 -8.48 27.04 -16.55
C LEU A 236 -8.38 27.84 -17.85
N ASP A 237 -7.19 28.39 -18.11
CA ASP A 237 -6.85 28.93 -19.42
C ASP A 237 -6.73 27.80 -20.46
N ALA A 238 -6.78 28.16 -21.75
CA ALA A 238 -6.73 27.20 -22.84
C ALA A 238 -5.47 26.33 -22.82
N HIS A 239 -4.32 26.91 -22.43
CA HIS A 239 -3.06 26.20 -22.34
C HIS A 239 -3.06 25.15 -21.22
N THR A 240 -3.52 25.49 -20.01
CA THR A 240 -3.61 24.51 -18.91
C THR A 240 -4.63 23.42 -19.21
N ALA A 241 -5.77 23.76 -19.82
CA ALA A 241 -6.76 22.78 -20.24
C ALA A 241 -6.18 21.78 -21.26
N ALA A 242 -5.48 22.27 -22.28
CA ALA A 242 -4.79 21.43 -23.26
C ALA A 242 -3.71 20.55 -22.61
N TYR A 243 -2.94 21.09 -21.66
CA TYR A 243 -1.97 20.33 -20.90
C TYR A 243 -2.63 19.18 -20.12
N GLN A 244 -3.81 19.39 -19.50
CA GLN A 244 -4.50 18.30 -18.81
C GLN A 244 -4.94 17.18 -19.76
N PHE A 245 -5.40 17.48 -20.97
CA PHE A 245 -5.71 16.45 -21.97
C PHE A 245 -4.46 15.71 -22.44
N LYS A 246 -3.38 16.45 -22.72
CA LYS A 246 -2.07 15.87 -23.03
C LYS A 246 -1.59 14.93 -21.91
N SER A 247 -1.89 15.29 -20.66
CA SER A 247 -1.49 14.55 -19.47
C SER A 247 -2.15 13.17 -19.36
N ILE A 248 -3.34 12.99 -19.95
CA ILE A 248 -4.09 11.72 -19.92
C ILE A 248 -4.03 10.98 -21.27
N ASP A 249 -3.35 11.51 -22.27
CA ASP A 249 -3.18 10.82 -23.55
C ASP A 249 -2.25 9.60 -23.37
N ILE A 250 -2.78 8.42 -23.69
CA ILE A 250 -2.07 7.14 -23.55
C ILE A 250 -1.34 6.75 -24.84
N ILE A 251 -1.77 7.28 -25.98
CA ILE A 251 -1.27 6.86 -27.30
C ILE A 251 0.01 7.61 -27.61
N ASN A 252 0.00 8.94 -27.46
CA ASN A 252 1.11 9.79 -27.91
C ASN A 252 2.12 10.11 -26.79
N HIS A 253 1.79 9.81 -25.54
CA HIS A 253 2.59 10.19 -24.37
C HIS A 253 2.82 9.02 -23.42
N PRO A 254 3.95 9.02 -22.67
CA PRO A 254 4.30 7.96 -21.72
C PRO A 254 3.47 8.03 -20.42
N THR A 255 2.19 8.33 -20.53
CA THR A 255 1.23 8.51 -19.42
C THR A 255 1.13 7.26 -18.55
N LEU A 256 1.14 6.07 -19.13
CA LEU A 256 1.12 4.81 -18.37
C LEU A 256 2.42 4.56 -17.61
N TRP A 257 3.56 5.04 -18.11
CA TRP A 257 4.82 4.97 -17.38
C TRP A 257 4.77 5.86 -16.12
N TYR A 258 4.28 7.09 -16.25
CA TYR A 258 4.03 7.97 -15.11
C TYR A 258 2.98 7.42 -14.15
N ALA A 259 2.01 6.64 -14.64
CA ALA A 259 1.07 5.90 -13.80
C ALA A 259 1.75 4.78 -13.01
N ALA A 260 2.72 4.09 -13.61
CA ALA A 260 3.52 3.07 -12.92
C ALA A 260 4.36 3.67 -11.79
N ILE A 261 4.93 4.86 -11.98
CA ILE A 261 5.65 5.61 -10.92
C ILE A 261 4.71 5.91 -9.74
N ALA A 262 3.47 6.34 -9.98
CA ALA A 262 2.48 6.51 -8.91
C ALA A 262 2.22 5.20 -8.15
N GLY A 263 2.09 4.08 -8.88
CA GLY A 263 1.93 2.74 -8.29
C GLY A 263 3.13 2.33 -7.42
N LEU A 264 4.35 2.65 -7.85
CA LEU A 264 5.57 2.44 -7.06
C LEU A 264 5.55 3.27 -5.77
N TRP A 265 5.21 4.56 -5.84
CA TRP A 265 5.14 5.41 -4.65
C TRP A 265 4.06 4.98 -3.67
N LEU A 266 2.94 4.49 -4.18
CA LEU A 266 1.88 3.91 -3.38
C LEU A 266 2.37 2.68 -2.61
N PHE A 267 3.10 1.79 -3.28
CA PHE A 267 3.76 0.66 -2.64
C PHE A 267 4.77 1.12 -1.57
N CYS A 268 5.67 2.06 -1.91
CA CYS A 268 6.65 2.62 -0.96
C CYS A 268 5.96 3.23 0.27
N SER A 269 4.86 3.97 0.08
CA SER A 269 4.07 4.53 1.18
C SER A 269 3.47 3.45 2.09
N GLY A 270 3.08 2.30 1.52
CA GLY A 270 2.60 1.14 2.26
C GLY A 270 3.68 0.52 3.16
N ILE A 271 4.91 0.40 2.64
CA ILE A 271 6.09 -0.03 3.43
C ILE A 271 6.31 0.93 4.61
N ILE A 272 6.34 2.23 4.32
CA ILE A 272 6.61 3.26 5.33
C ILE A 272 5.51 3.25 6.40
N ALA A 273 4.23 3.10 5.99
CA ALA A 273 3.13 2.93 6.92
C ALA A 273 3.34 1.74 7.85
N GLY A 274 3.69 0.56 7.31
CA GLY A 274 3.96 -0.63 8.14
C GLY A 274 5.13 -0.43 9.11
N PHE A 275 6.20 0.26 8.69
CA PHE A 275 7.31 0.61 9.57
C PHE A 275 6.87 1.49 10.75
N PHE A 276 6.04 2.51 10.49
CA PHE A 276 5.56 3.41 11.54
C PHE A 276 4.49 2.75 12.43
N ASP A 277 3.64 1.88 11.89
CA ASP A 277 2.72 1.04 12.68
C ASP A 277 3.53 0.17 13.67
N ASN A 278 4.54 -0.56 13.20
CA ASN A 278 5.45 -1.34 14.07
C ASN A 278 6.22 -0.48 15.08
N ARG A 279 6.63 0.73 14.69
CA ARG A 279 7.30 1.66 15.60
C ARG A 279 6.36 2.15 16.71
N ALA A 280 5.08 2.37 16.40
CA ALA A 280 4.09 2.78 17.40
C ALA A 280 3.92 1.72 18.49
N ASP A 281 3.92 0.44 18.09
CA ASP A 281 3.89 -0.70 19.01
C ASP A 281 5.19 -0.84 19.78
N TYR A 282 6.34 -0.78 19.10
CA TYR A 282 7.65 -0.94 19.71
C TYR A 282 7.92 0.12 20.80
N LEU A 283 7.51 1.38 20.54
CA LEU A 283 7.66 2.46 21.49
C LEU A 283 6.57 2.48 22.57
N ASN A 284 5.57 1.60 22.50
CA ASN A 284 4.36 1.67 23.32
C ASN A 284 3.80 3.10 23.33
N LEU A 285 3.59 3.65 22.14
CA LEU A 285 3.29 5.08 21.95
C LEU A 285 2.06 5.51 22.75
N ARG A 286 1.07 4.61 22.88
CA ARG A 286 -0.13 4.78 23.72
C ARG A 286 0.20 5.14 25.17
N GLN A 287 1.23 4.52 25.75
CA GLN A 287 1.63 4.70 27.15
C GLN A 287 2.62 5.87 27.31
N ARG A 288 3.51 6.10 26.33
CA ARG A 288 4.57 7.11 26.43
C ARG A 288 4.13 8.50 26.01
N LEU A 289 3.36 8.61 24.93
CA LEU A 289 2.97 9.92 24.37
C LEU A 289 2.21 10.81 25.37
N PRO A 290 1.36 10.29 26.28
CA PRO A 290 0.72 11.12 27.29
C PRO A 290 1.69 11.83 28.23
N PHE A 291 2.93 11.36 28.40
CA PHE A 291 3.91 11.98 29.30
C PHE A 291 4.91 12.87 28.57
N ASN A 292 4.76 13.08 27.26
CA ASN A 292 5.63 13.96 26.50
C ASN A 292 5.56 15.41 27.07
N PRO A 293 6.72 16.06 27.33
CA PRO A 293 6.77 17.39 27.96
C PRO A 293 6.04 18.47 27.16
N LEU A 294 6.12 18.45 25.83
CA LEU A 294 5.41 19.40 24.97
C LEU A 294 3.91 19.18 25.02
N LEU A 295 3.47 17.91 24.94
CA LEU A 295 2.05 17.58 24.95
C LEU A 295 1.40 17.84 26.32
N ARG A 296 2.16 17.70 27.41
CA ARG A 296 1.75 18.06 28.77
C ARG A 296 1.57 19.58 28.93
N LYS A 297 2.37 20.39 28.22
CA LYS A 297 2.26 21.85 28.23
C LYS A 297 1.03 22.35 27.46
N ILE A 298 0.65 21.64 26.38
CA ILE A 298 -0.42 22.08 25.47
C ILE A 298 -1.80 21.50 25.83
N MET A 299 -1.88 20.28 26.40
CA MET A 299 -3.15 19.55 26.54
C MET A 299 -3.42 18.99 27.95
N ARG A 300 -4.71 19.01 28.32
CA ARG A 300 -5.23 18.39 29.56
C ARG A 300 -5.06 16.85 29.55
N PRO A 301 -5.01 16.18 30.73
CA PRO A 301 -4.71 14.74 30.82
C PRO A 301 -5.66 13.80 30.06
N GLY A 302 -6.97 14.06 30.09
CA GLY A 302 -7.97 13.23 29.42
C GLY A 302 -7.80 13.20 27.89
N PRO A 303 -7.92 14.35 27.20
CA PRO A 303 -7.74 14.45 25.74
C PRO A 303 -6.40 13.93 25.26
N ARG A 304 -5.34 14.12 26.05
CA ARG A 304 -3.99 13.64 25.75
C ARG A 304 -3.89 12.10 25.72
N ARG A 305 -4.60 11.39 26.59
CA ARG A 305 -4.69 9.91 26.52
C ARG A 305 -5.46 9.43 25.30
N VAL A 306 -6.55 10.13 24.93
CA VAL A 306 -7.33 9.84 23.72
C VAL A 306 -6.47 10.06 22.47
N LEU A 307 -5.77 11.20 22.39
CA LEU A 307 -4.86 11.49 21.29
C LEU A 307 -3.73 10.45 21.19
N ALA A 308 -3.14 10.05 22.32
CA ALA A 308 -2.12 9.02 22.32
C ALA A 308 -2.63 7.66 21.84
N ALA A 309 -3.85 7.27 22.23
CA ALA A 309 -4.49 6.05 21.74
C ALA A 309 -4.78 6.15 20.23
N TYR A 310 -5.27 7.30 19.76
CA TYR A 310 -5.54 7.55 18.35
C TYR A 310 -4.26 7.51 17.50
N ILE A 311 -3.22 8.24 17.91
CA ILE A 311 -1.93 8.26 17.21
C ILE A 311 -1.35 6.85 17.21
N HIS A 312 -1.31 6.14 18.34
CA HIS A 312 -0.80 4.77 18.37
C HIS A 312 -1.52 3.84 17.37
N LYS A 313 -2.85 3.94 17.27
CA LYS A 313 -3.65 3.13 16.33
C LYS A 313 -3.49 3.53 14.87
N HIS A 314 -3.25 4.82 14.57
CA HIS A 314 -3.27 5.35 13.21
C HIS A 314 -1.93 5.90 12.72
N TYR A 315 -0.83 5.72 13.48
CA TYR A 315 0.43 6.40 13.22
C TYR A 315 0.98 6.11 11.82
N GLY A 316 1.09 4.83 11.44
CA GLY A 316 1.58 4.46 10.13
C GLY A 316 0.60 4.82 9.02
N SER A 317 -0.70 4.77 9.27
CA SER A 317 -1.69 5.21 8.29
C SER A 317 -1.59 6.72 8.00
N LEU A 318 -1.43 7.55 9.03
CA LEU A 318 -1.27 9.01 8.88
C LEU A 318 0.03 9.35 8.16
N VAL A 319 1.17 8.82 8.65
CA VAL A 319 2.49 9.11 8.06
C VAL A 319 2.58 8.55 6.64
N GLY A 320 2.04 7.36 6.38
CA GLY A 320 2.01 6.77 5.04
C GLY A 320 1.17 7.59 4.06
N ASN A 321 0.00 8.09 4.47
CA ASN A 321 -0.82 8.98 3.65
C ASN A 321 -0.11 10.32 3.38
N PHE A 322 0.51 10.91 4.41
CA PHE A 322 1.26 12.15 4.27
C PHE A 322 2.41 12.01 3.29
N ILE A 323 3.24 10.97 3.46
CA ILE A 323 4.39 10.71 2.59
C ILE A 323 3.95 10.37 1.18
N PHE A 324 2.85 9.63 1.00
CA PHE A 324 2.30 9.38 -0.33
C PHE A 324 1.98 10.70 -1.05
N GLY A 325 1.31 11.64 -0.38
CA GLY A 325 1.04 12.96 -0.95
C GLY A 325 2.29 13.78 -1.24
N MET A 326 3.26 13.79 -0.33
CA MET A 326 4.55 14.46 -0.53
C MET A 326 5.30 13.90 -1.74
N LEU A 327 5.33 12.58 -1.91
CA LEU A 327 5.97 11.93 -3.06
C LEU A 327 5.27 12.30 -4.36
N LEU A 328 3.93 12.30 -4.39
CA LEU A 328 3.16 12.72 -5.56
C LEU A 328 3.41 14.19 -5.93
N GLY A 329 3.51 15.08 -4.95
CA GLY A 329 3.72 16.51 -5.18
C GLY A 329 5.15 16.89 -5.55
N MET A 330 6.15 16.22 -4.98
CA MET A 330 7.57 16.57 -5.17
C MET A 330 8.26 15.83 -6.33
N THR A 331 7.65 14.80 -6.91
CA THR A 331 8.30 14.01 -7.98
C THR A 331 8.66 14.85 -9.20
N GLY A 332 7.82 15.81 -9.58
CA GLY A 332 8.14 16.73 -10.69
C GLY A 332 9.42 17.53 -10.44
N TYR A 333 9.64 17.98 -9.20
CA TYR A 333 10.87 18.67 -8.80
C TYR A 333 12.09 17.74 -8.81
N PHE A 334 11.96 16.50 -8.32
CA PHE A 334 13.06 15.53 -8.42
C PHE A 334 13.41 15.20 -9.86
N GLY A 335 12.42 15.13 -10.77
CA GLY A 335 12.65 15.02 -12.21
C GLY A 335 13.47 16.19 -12.74
N HIS A 336 13.02 17.41 -12.45
CA HIS A 336 13.72 18.62 -12.85
C HIS A 336 15.17 18.66 -12.34
N LEU A 337 15.41 18.29 -11.07
CA LEU A 337 16.76 18.27 -10.47
C LEU A 337 17.68 17.23 -11.15
N LEU A 338 17.13 16.09 -11.55
CA LEU A 338 17.88 15.01 -12.20
C LEU A 338 17.98 15.17 -13.73
N GLY A 339 17.38 16.21 -14.31
CA GLY A 339 17.27 16.38 -15.76
C GLY A 339 16.40 15.31 -16.43
N LEU A 340 15.55 14.62 -15.66
CA LEU A 340 14.67 13.56 -16.15
C LEU A 340 13.23 14.09 -16.29
N PRO A 341 12.50 13.76 -17.36
CA PRO A 341 11.09 14.13 -17.50
C PRO A 341 10.20 13.26 -16.60
N LEU A 342 10.36 13.37 -15.28
CA LEU A 342 9.54 12.63 -14.32
C LEU A 342 8.24 13.38 -14.05
N ASP A 343 7.12 12.71 -14.29
CA ASP A 343 5.79 13.16 -13.91
C ASP A 343 5.03 11.98 -13.29
N ILE A 344 3.88 12.27 -12.68
CA ILE A 344 3.02 11.26 -12.06
C ILE A 344 1.58 11.41 -12.52
N ARG A 345 0.98 10.25 -12.81
CA ARG A 345 -0.44 10.13 -13.14
C ARG A 345 -1.12 9.20 -12.15
N HIS A 346 -2.06 9.74 -11.39
CA HIS A 346 -2.83 8.97 -10.43
C HIS A 346 -4.30 9.14 -10.75
N VAL A 347 -5.02 8.01 -10.86
CA VAL A 347 -6.41 7.95 -11.34
C VAL A 347 -7.31 9.04 -10.76
N ALA A 348 -7.32 9.24 -9.44
CA ALA A 348 -8.21 10.21 -8.80
C ALA A 348 -7.87 11.68 -9.15
N PHE A 349 -6.59 12.03 -9.27
CA PHE A 349 -6.19 13.38 -9.70
C PHE A 349 -6.43 13.57 -11.20
N SER A 350 -6.11 12.57 -12.01
CA SER A 350 -6.40 12.60 -13.45
C SER A 350 -7.91 12.71 -13.73
N SER A 351 -8.75 12.12 -12.88
CA SER A 351 -10.22 12.27 -12.93
C SER A 351 -10.65 13.71 -12.68
N ALA A 352 -10.17 14.32 -11.59
CA ALA A 352 -10.49 15.72 -11.27
C ALA A 352 -10.00 16.68 -12.37
N ASN A 353 -8.76 16.48 -12.85
CA ASN A 353 -8.19 17.30 -13.91
C ASN A 353 -8.97 17.18 -15.23
N LEU A 354 -9.42 15.97 -15.58
CA LEU A 354 -10.31 15.76 -16.72
C LEU A 354 -11.61 16.55 -16.56
N GLY A 355 -12.24 16.55 -15.38
CA GLY A 355 -13.45 17.33 -15.11
C GLY A 355 -13.24 18.84 -15.29
N TYR A 356 -12.17 19.40 -14.70
CA TYR A 356 -11.85 20.83 -14.84
C TYR A 356 -11.54 21.21 -16.30
N ALA A 357 -10.77 20.38 -17.01
CA ALA A 357 -10.38 20.62 -18.39
C ALA A 357 -11.53 20.43 -19.37
N ALA A 358 -12.44 19.48 -19.10
CA ALA A 358 -13.60 19.23 -19.95
C ALA A 358 -14.52 20.45 -20.05
N VAL A 359 -14.84 21.04 -18.89
CA VAL A 359 -15.70 22.22 -18.82
C VAL A 359 -14.97 23.47 -19.31
N SER A 360 -13.71 23.68 -18.92
CA SER A 360 -12.95 24.88 -19.32
C SER A 360 -12.59 24.90 -20.81
N GLY A 361 -12.27 23.73 -21.37
CA GLY A 361 -11.86 23.59 -22.77
C GLY A 361 -13.00 23.41 -23.76
N ASN A 362 -14.26 23.35 -23.28
CA ASN A 362 -15.45 23.09 -24.10
C ASN A 362 -15.27 21.95 -25.11
N VAL A 363 -14.71 20.83 -24.64
CA VAL A 363 -14.41 19.68 -25.51
C VAL A 363 -15.67 18.88 -25.85
N GLY A 364 -15.68 18.33 -27.06
CA GLY A 364 -16.75 17.44 -27.52
C GLY A 364 -16.86 16.17 -26.67
N PHE A 365 -18.07 15.61 -26.63
CA PHE A 365 -18.41 14.41 -25.87
C PHE A 365 -17.49 13.21 -26.15
N GLY A 366 -17.06 13.03 -27.41
CA GLY A 366 -16.13 11.95 -27.79
C GLY A 366 -14.78 12.03 -27.08
N THR A 367 -14.17 13.22 -27.01
CA THR A 367 -12.89 13.45 -26.33
C THR A 367 -13.02 13.25 -24.83
N PHE A 368 -14.16 13.65 -24.24
CA PHE A 368 -14.44 13.42 -22.83
C PHE A 368 -14.53 11.93 -22.49
N VAL A 369 -15.27 11.15 -23.30
CA VAL A 369 -15.38 9.69 -23.13
C VAL A 369 -14.02 9.00 -23.31
N LEU A 370 -13.23 9.40 -24.30
CA LEU A 370 -11.87 8.91 -24.46
C LEU A 370 -11.00 9.23 -23.23
N GLY A 371 -11.13 10.44 -22.68
CA GLY A 371 -10.48 10.84 -21.43
C GLY A 371 -10.85 9.94 -20.25
N ILE A 372 -12.12 9.54 -20.13
CA ILE A 372 -12.55 8.59 -19.09
C ILE A 372 -11.85 7.25 -19.25
N PHE A 373 -11.80 6.69 -20.47
CA PHE A 373 -11.06 5.45 -20.73
C PHE A 373 -9.59 5.58 -20.36
N SER A 374 -8.96 6.71 -20.68
CA SER A 374 -7.58 6.95 -20.31
C SER A 374 -7.36 7.01 -18.80
N VAL A 375 -8.22 7.72 -18.08
CA VAL A 375 -8.17 7.80 -16.61
C VAL A 375 -8.35 6.42 -15.97
N LEU A 376 -9.25 5.59 -16.49
CA LEU A 376 -9.43 4.21 -16.01
C LEU A 376 -8.20 3.34 -16.28
N ALA A 377 -7.56 3.48 -17.44
CA ALA A 377 -6.31 2.77 -17.74
C ALA A 377 -5.14 3.22 -16.84
N ILE A 378 -5.03 4.51 -16.52
CA ILE A 378 -4.10 5.03 -15.50
C ILE A 378 -4.34 4.32 -14.16
N GLY A 379 -5.61 4.23 -13.72
CA GLY A 379 -5.99 3.55 -12.49
C GLY A 379 -5.67 2.06 -12.46
N LEU A 380 -5.87 1.39 -13.60
CA LEU A 380 -5.50 -0.01 -13.76
C LEU A 380 -3.98 -0.20 -13.58
N VAL A 381 -3.15 0.66 -14.18
CA VAL A 381 -1.69 0.60 -14.01
C VAL A 381 -1.28 0.92 -12.57
N ASN A 382 -1.86 1.97 -11.95
CA ASN A 382 -1.60 2.29 -10.54
C ASN A 382 -1.84 1.07 -9.63
N LEU A 383 -2.98 0.39 -9.85
CA LEU A 383 -3.40 -0.82 -9.14
C LEU A 383 -2.46 -2.00 -9.40
N CYS A 384 -2.23 -2.36 -10.65
CA CYS A 384 -1.45 -3.53 -11.03
C CYS A 384 0.00 -3.44 -10.54
N VAL A 385 0.64 -2.27 -10.71
CA VAL A 385 2.03 -2.06 -10.30
C VAL A 385 2.16 -2.14 -8.78
N SER A 386 1.33 -1.40 -8.04
CA SER A 386 1.38 -1.38 -6.57
C SER A 386 1.08 -2.76 -5.96
N PHE A 387 0.06 -3.46 -6.46
CA PHE A 387 -0.29 -4.81 -6.01
C PHE A 387 0.82 -5.81 -6.30
N SER A 388 1.39 -5.81 -7.52
CA SER A 388 2.43 -6.76 -7.92
C SER A 388 3.70 -6.59 -7.09
N LEU A 389 4.13 -5.34 -6.85
CA LEU A 389 5.27 -5.03 -5.98
C LEU A 389 5.02 -5.48 -4.54
N ALA A 390 3.83 -5.18 -4.00
CA ALA A 390 3.45 -5.57 -2.65
C ALA A 390 3.42 -7.09 -2.49
N LEU A 391 2.81 -7.79 -3.44
CA LEU A 391 2.71 -9.26 -3.43
C LEU A 391 4.07 -9.91 -3.57
N PHE A 392 4.91 -9.41 -4.49
CA PHE A 392 6.27 -9.91 -4.67
C PHE A 392 7.09 -9.81 -3.38
N VAL A 393 7.03 -8.66 -2.71
CA VAL A 393 7.76 -8.44 -1.45
C VAL A 393 7.17 -9.28 -0.31
N ALA A 394 5.85 -9.43 -0.23
CA ALA A 394 5.18 -10.23 0.79
C ALA A 394 5.49 -11.74 0.66
N LEU A 395 5.45 -12.29 -0.56
CA LEU A 395 5.84 -13.69 -0.80
C LEU A 395 7.31 -13.93 -0.45
N ARG A 396 8.19 -13.01 -0.87
CA ARG A 396 9.63 -13.10 -0.61
C ARG A 396 9.97 -12.98 0.88
N SER A 397 9.17 -12.25 1.66
CA SER A 397 9.37 -12.08 3.11
C SER A 397 9.01 -13.35 3.88
N ARG A 398 7.95 -14.04 3.47
CA ARG A 398 7.52 -15.34 4.01
C ARG A 398 8.36 -16.51 3.50
N GLY A 399 9.10 -16.31 2.41
CA GLY A 399 9.86 -17.39 1.77
C GLY A 399 8.99 -18.34 0.96
N THR A 400 7.74 -17.96 0.71
CA THR A 400 6.75 -18.72 -0.04
C THR A 400 6.80 -18.35 -1.51
N LYS A 401 6.39 -19.28 -2.37
CA LYS A 401 6.23 -19.05 -3.81
C LYS A 401 4.85 -19.55 -4.20
N ILE A 402 4.20 -18.83 -5.11
CA ILE A 402 2.97 -19.34 -5.74
C ILE A 402 3.39 -20.52 -6.62
N GLY A 403 2.86 -21.71 -6.33
CA GLY A 403 3.23 -22.95 -7.03
C GLY A 403 2.98 -22.89 -8.55
N SER A 404 1.84 -22.31 -8.97
CA SER A 404 1.56 -22.07 -10.39
C SER A 404 0.73 -20.82 -10.60
N ILE A 405 1.40 -19.72 -10.97
CA ILE A 405 0.74 -18.45 -11.37
C ILE A 405 -0.24 -18.71 -12.54
N ARG A 406 0.12 -19.61 -13.45
CA ARG A 406 -0.73 -19.98 -14.59
C ARG A 406 -2.04 -20.63 -14.13
N ASN A 407 -2.00 -21.51 -13.14
CA ASN A 407 -3.21 -22.17 -12.63
C ASN A 407 -4.10 -21.22 -11.82
N LEU A 408 -3.49 -20.30 -11.06
CA LEU A 408 -4.20 -19.22 -10.38
C LEU A 408 -4.92 -18.31 -11.39
N ILE A 409 -4.22 -17.87 -12.43
CA ILE A 409 -4.80 -17.03 -13.50
C ILE A 409 -5.91 -17.80 -14.25
N LYS A 410 -5.70 -19.09 -14.54
CA LYS A 410 -6.71 -19.93 -15.19
C LYS A 410 -7.95 -20.09 -14.32
N SER A 411 -7.78 -20.31 -13.02
CA SER A 411 -8.88 -20.46 -12.05
C SER A 411 -9.64 -19.14 -11.88
N PHE A 412 -8.93 -18.02 -11.83
CA PHE A 412 -9.50 -16.67 -11.83
C PHE A 412 -10.34 -16.41 -13.09
N TRP A 413 -9.78 -16.67 -14.28
CA TRP A 413 -10.51 -16.53 -15.54
C TRP A 413 -11.71 -17.47 -15.66
N ASN A 414 -11.60 -18.71 -15.19
CA ASN A 414 -12.72 -19.65 -15.19
C ASN A 414 -13.87 -19.17 -14.31
N GLN A 415 -13.56 -18.64 -13.11
CA GLN A 415 -14.58 -18.08 -12.21
C GLN A 415 -15.22 -16.80 -12.80
N ILE A 416 -14.44 -15.96 -13.47
CA ILE A 416 -14.96 -14.77 -14.17
C ILE A 416 -15.85 -15.15 -15.34
N LYS A 417 -15.42 -16.09 -16.19
CA LYS A 417 -16.24 -16.57 -17.32
C LYS A 417 -17.56 -17.19 -16.85
N SER A 418 -17.54 -17.87 -15.71
CA SER A 418 -18.74 -18.49 -15.13
C SER A 418 -19.73 -17.46 -14.60
N ASN A 419 -19.26 -16.32 -14.07
CA ASN A 419 -20.10 -15.24 -13.56
C ASN A 419 -19.39 -13.88 -13.71
N PRO A 420 -19.48 -13.19 -14.85
CA PRO A 420 -18.74 -11.94 -15.08
C PRO A 420 -19.18 -10.82 -14.13
N CYS A 421 -20.44 -10.85 -13.68
CA CYS A 421 -20.97 -9.89 -12.71
C CYS A 421 -20.32 -10.01 -11.32
N ILE A 422 -19.64 -11.12 -10.99
CA ILE A 422 -19.02 -11.32 -9.66
C ILE A 422 -17.87 -10.34 -9.38
N LEU A 423 -17.24 -9.84 -10.46
CA LEU A 423 -16.18 -8.83 -10.41
C LEU A 423 -16.70 -7.45 -9.99
N PHE A 424 -17.96 -7.13 -10.29
CA PHE A 424 -18.49 -5.77 -10.13
C PHE A 424 -19.62 -5.69 -9.12
N LEU A 425 -20.35 -6.79 -8.90
CA LEU A 425 -21.51 -6.83 -8.03
C LEU A 425 -21.33 -7.95 -7.00
N PRO A 426 -21.66 -7.71 -5.72
CA PRO A 426 -21.62 -8.75 -4.71
C PRO A 426 -22.74 -9.77 -4.98
N PRO A 427 -22.53 -11.06 -4.68
CA PRO A 427 -23.57 -12.08 -4.83
C PRO A 427 -24.81 -11.72 -4.00
N ALA A 428 -26.00 -12.04 -4.51
CA ALA A 428 -27.23 -11.91 -3.74
C ALA A 428 -27.14 -12.80 -2.48
N LYS A 429 -27.64 -12.31 -1.34
CA LYS A 429 -27.58 -12.96 -0.02
C LYS A 429 -27.82 -14.48 -0.14
N GLY A 430 -26.84 -15.30 0.25
CA GLY A 430 -26.99 -16.76 0.36
C GLY A 430 -25.76 -17.62 0.04
N GLN A 431 -24.69 -17.06 -0.55
CA GLN A 431 -23.49 -17.85 -0.92
C GLN A 431 -22.17 -17.33 -0.33
N GLY A 432 -22.24 -16.51 0.71
CA GLY A 432 -21.06 -16.11 1.50
C GLY A 432 -20.68 -17.25 2.44
N HIS A 433 -19.40 -17.62 2.45
CA HIS A 433 -18.81 -18.57 3.40
C HIS A 433 -19.36 -18.40 4.83
N PRO A 434 -19.54 -19.49 5.61
CA PRO A 434 -19.85 -19.37 7.02
C PRO A 434 -18.76 -18.51 7.69
N PRO A 435 -19.13 -17.72 8.73
CA PRO A 435 -18.15 -16.93 9.46
C PRO A 435 -17.04 -17.86 9.93
N SER A 436 -15.79 -17.52 9.60
CA SER A 436 -14.64 -18.21 10.18
C SER A 436 -14.71 -18.03 11.69
N ASP A 437 -14.89 -19.13 12.40
CA ASP A 437 -14.91 -19.16 13.85
C ASP A 437 -13.68 -18.43 14.40
N LYS A 438 -13.96 -17.46 15.27
CA LYS A 438 -12.96 -16.84 16.13
C LYS A 438 -12.51 -17.86 17.18
N PRO A 439 -11.27 -17.74 17.62
CA PRO A 439 -11.09 -17.32 19.01
C PRO A 439 -10.70 -15.84 19.13
#